data_AF-A0A944T4Q0-F1
#
_entry.id   AF-A0A944T4Q0-F1
#
_cell.length_a   1.000
_cell.length_b   1.000
_cell.length_c   1.000
_cell.angle_alpha   90.00
_cell.angle_beta   90.00
_cell.angle_gamma   90.00
#
_symmetry.space_group_name_H-M   'P 1'
#
loop_
_entity.id
_entity.type
_entity.pdbx_description
1 polymer ?
#
loop_
_entity_poly.entity_id
_entity_poly.type
_entity_poly.pdbx_seq_one_letter_code
_entity_poly.pdbx_strand_id
1 'polypeptide(L)'
;MQPKKNDKVDLSKNSGLYFAIGLALILFISWQAIEWKTYDKDLYGYEALNVDEEDDEDIPITEQLKTPPPPPPPPPPAPEVIEVVEDEEEVEETVIESTETNEEEIVEIVEVEEEFEEVDVPFAVIEDVPIFPGCEKVDKSQRRDCFQ
;
A
#
# COMPACT_ATOMS: atom_id res chain seq x y z
N MET A 1 -4.93 -34.02 65.74
CA MET A 1 -4.22 -32.73 65.79
C MET A 1 -5.23 -31.62 65.58
N GLN A 2 -5.21 -30.56 66.39
CA GLN A 2 -6.05 -29.38 66.14
C GLN A 2 -5.34 -28.46 65.15
N PRO A 3 -6.06 -27.88 64.16
CA PRO A 3 -5.46 -26.97 63.19
C PRO A 3 -4.99 -25.69 63.90
N LYS A 4 -3.70 -25.34 63.72
CA LYS A 4 -3.10 -24.11 64.29
C LYS A 4 -3.38 -22.85 63.45
N LYS A 5 -3.75 -23.00 62.18
CA LYS A 5 -4.05 -21.88 61.27
C LYS A 5 -5.56 -21.63 61.20
N ASN A 6 -5.92 -20.37 61.06
CA ASN A 6 -7.29 -19.90 61.02
C ASN A 6 -7.83 -20.00 59.59
N ASP A 7 -8.76 -20.94 59.34
CA ASP A 7 -9.25 -21.26 57.98
C ASP A 7 -9.94 -20.08 57.26
N LYS A 8 -10.44 -19.11 58.02
CA LYS A 8 -11.07 -17.89 57.48
C LYS A 8 -10.07 -16.91 56.85
N VAL A 9 -8.78 -17.03 57.15
CA VAL A 9 -7.74 -16.09 56.71
C VAL A 9 -6.73 -16.78 55.78
N ASP A 10 -7.03 -18.01 55.34
CA ASP A 10 -6.13 -18.74 54.46
C ASP A 10 -6.32 -18.31 53.00
N LEU A 11 -5.38 -17.48 52.52
CA LEU A 11 -5.33 -17.00 51.14
C LEU A 11 -5.07 -18.12 50.13
N SER A 12 -4.54 -19.27 50.56
CA SER A 12 -4.26 -20.40 49.67
C SER A 12 -5.52 -21.15 49.22
N LYS A 13 -6.63 -20.98 49.94
CA LYS A 13 -7.91 -21.69 49.73
C LYS A 13 -8.47 -21.53 48.31
N ASN A 14 -8.27 -20.37 47.70
CA ASN A 14 -8.75 -20.04 46.35
C ASN A 14 -7.61 -19.77 45.35
N SER A 15 -6.37 -20.14 45.67
CA SER A 15 -5.19 -19.84 44.85
C SER A 15 -5.33 -20.29 43.39
N GLY A 16 -5.84 -21.49 43.14
CA GLY A 16 -6.08 -22.00 41.79
C GLY A 16 -7.15 -21.22 41.02
N LEU A 17 -8.14 -20.66 41.71
CA LEU A 17 -9.20 -19.85 41.12
C LEU A 17 -8.64 -18.48 40.67
N TYR A 18 -7.79 -17.85 41.48
CA TYR A 18 -7.09 -16.63 41.09
C TYR A 18 -6.11 -16.86 39.92
N PHE A 19 -5.43 -18.01 39.90
CA PHE A 19 -4.58 -18.39 38.76
C PHE A 19 -5.38 -18.55 37.47
N ALA A 20 -6.52 -19.24 37.53
CA ALA A 20 -7.42 -19.41 36.37
C ALA A 20 -8.00 -18.08 35.87
N ILE A 21 -8.39 -17.18 36.78
CA ILE A 21 -8.85 -15.81 36.40
C ILE A 21 -7.73 -15.03 35.72
N GLY A 22 -6.50 -15.10 36.24
CA GLY A 22 -5.35 -14.45 35.62
C GLY A 22 -5.07 -14.97 34.22
N LEU A 23 -5.12 -16.29 34.03
CA LEU A 23 -4.95 -16.93 32.72
C LEU A 23 -6.05 -16.47 31.74
N ALA A 24 -7.30 -16.47 32.18
CA ALA A 24 -8.42 -15.98 31.36
C ALA A 24 -8.27 -14.50 30.97
N LEU A 25 -7.80 -13.65 31.88
CA LEU A 25 -7.55 -12.23 31.59
C LEU A 25 -6.43 -12.03 30.56
N ILE A 26 -5.30 -12.74 30.70
CA ILE A 26 -4.21 -12.67 29.71
C ILE A 26 -4.72 -13.13 28.34
N LEU A 27 -5.43 -14.27 28.29
CA LEU A 27 -5.97 -14.80 27.05
C LEU A 27 -6.93 -13.81 26.37
N PHE A 28 -7.79 -13.16 27.16
CA PHE A 28 -8.72 -12.15 26.66
C PHE A 28 -8.00 -10.92 26.10
N ILE A 29 -6.98 -10.41 26.79
CA ILE A 29 -6.19 -9.26 26.31
C ILE A 29 -5.42 -9.62 25.03
N SER A 30 -4.84 -10.82 24.95
CA SER A 30 -4.16 -11.29 23.75
C SER A 30 -5.12 -11.41 22.56
N TRP A 31 -6.32 -11.97 22.77
CA TRP A 31 -7.34 -12.05 21.75
C TRP A 31 -7.80 -10.66 21.27
N GLN A 32 -8.08 -9.74 22.20
CA GLN A 32 -8.44 -8.36 21.89
C GLN A 32 -7.35 -7.62 21.11
N ALA A 33 -6.07 -7.87 21.42
CA ALA A 33 -4.94 -7.25 20.73
C ALA A 33 -4.81 -7.75 19.28
N ILE A 34 -5.09 -9.03 19.02
CA ILE A 34 -5.09 -9.60 17.67
C ILE A 34 -6.25 -9.05 16.83
N GLU A 35 -7.43 -8.88 17.43
CA GLU A 35 -8.58 -8.29 16.73
C GLU A 35 -8.48 -6.76 16.61
N TRP A 36 -7.47 -6.14 17.21
CA TRP A 36 -7.31 -4.69 17.15
C TRP A 36 -6.85 -4.29 15.75
N LYS A 37 -7.82 -3.87 14.92
CA LYS A 37 -7.53 -3.33 13.60
C LYS A 37 -6.69 -2.06 13.73
N THR A 38 -5.46 -2.11 13.25
CA THR A 38 -4.66 -0.92 12.94
C THR A 38 -4.82 -0.63 11.45
N TYR A 39 -5.23 0.58 11.13
CA TYR A 39 -5.24 1.05 9.75
C TYR A 39 -4.00 1.90 9.56
N ASP A 40 -3.23 1.63 8.50
CA ASP A 40 -2.19 2.54 8.08
C ASP A 40 -2.85 3.86 7.72
N LYS A 41 -2.50 4.91 8.47
CA LYS A 41 -2.78 6.26 8.03
C LYS A 41 -1.76 6.49 6.93
N ASP A 42 -2.20 6.60 5.68
CA ASP A 42 -1.34 6.94 4.55
C ASP A 42 -0.48 8.13 4.96
N LEU A 43 0.80 7.86 5.19
CA LEU A 43 1.81 8.85 5.59
C LEU A 43 2.24 9.69 4.39
N TYR A 44 1.40 9.81 3.37
CA TYR A 44 1.54 10.84 2.37
C TYR A 44 1.14 12.15 3.03
N GLY A 45 2.17 12.86 3.45
CA GLY A 45 2.08 14.22 3.95
C GLY A 45 1.29 15.07 2.97
N TYR A 46 0.02 15.28 3.29
CA TYR A 46 -0.66 16.55 3.09
C TYR A 46 -0.05 17.60 4.05
N GLU A 47 1.28 17.60 4.20
CA GLU A 47 2.01 18.78 4.62
C GLU A 47 2.03 19.67 3.39
N ALA A 48 0.93 20.41 3.23
CA ALA A 48 0.77 21.60 2.41
C ALA A 48 1.92 21.86 1.44
N LEU A 49 1.95 21.14 0.30
CA LEU A 49 2.62 21.67 -0.87
C LEU A 49 1.76 22.87 -1.28
N ASN A 50 2.08 24.02 -0.71
CA ASN A 50 1.56 25.31 -1.13
C ASN A 50 2.17 25.51 -2.51
N VAL A 51 1.48 24.99 -3.52
CA VAL A 51 1.71 25.38 -4.91
C VAL A 51 1.33 26.85 -4.91
N ASP A 52 2.33 27.72 -4.69
CA ASP A 52 2.21 29.14 -4.99
C ASP A 52 1.59 29.21 -6.38
N GLU A 53 0.47 29.93 -6.47
CA GLU A 53 -0.34 30.08 -7.68
C GLU A 53 0.58 30.15 -8.88
N GLU A 54 0.51 29.13 -9.75
CA GLU A 54 1.20 29.12 -11.03
C GLU A 54 0.98 30.50 -11.67
N ASP A 55 2.06 31.27 -11.83
CA ASP A 55 2.04 32.53 -12.56
C ASP A 55 1.41 32.26 -13.93
N ASP A 56 0.16 32.68 -14.12
CA ASP A 56 -0.55 32.64 -15.40
C ASP A 56 0.18 33.57 -16.38
N GLU A 57 1.23 33.07 -17.03
CA GLU A 57 2.02 33.82 -18.00
C GLU A 57 1.22 33.95 -19.31
N ASP A 58 0.56 35.10 -19.50
CA ASP A 58 -0.25 35.42 -20.68
C ASP A 58 0.59 35.31 -21.97
N ILE A 59 0.38 34.23 -22.72
CA ILE A 59 0.97 34.02 -24.05
C ILE A 59 0.42 35.06 -25.05
N PRO A 60 1.29 35.79 -25.79
CA PRO A 60 0.84 36.80 -26.73
C PRO A 60 0.08 36.19 -27.92
N ILE A 61 -1.02 36.81 -28.33
CA ILE A 61 -1.85 36.38 -29.46
C ILE A 61 -1.03 36.45 -30.75
N THR A 62 -0.82 35.29 -31.38
CA THR A 62 -0.17 35.20 -32.70
C THR A 62 -1.21 35.27 -33.82
N GLU A 63 -1.01 36.17 -34.78
CA GLU A 63 -1.86 36.26 -35.97
C GLU A 63 -1.56 35.08 -36.91
N GLN A 64 -2.48 34.13 -37.01
CA GLN A 64 -2.37 33.03 -37.97
C GLN A 64 -2.72 33.53 -39.37
N LEU A 65 -1.73 33.57 -40.26
CA LEU A 65 -1.94 33.83 -41.69
C LEU A 65 -2.82 32.72 -42.30
N LYS A 66 -4.12 33.00 -42.41
CA LYS A 66 -5.11 32.11 -43.00
C LYS A 66 -4.96 32.13 -44.53
N THR A 67 -4.03 31.34 -45.05
CA THR A 67 -4.02 31.05 -46.50
C THR A 67 -5.15 30.07 -46.82
N PRO A 68 -5.93 30.29 -47.89
CA PRO A 68 -7.02 29.39 -48.23
C PRO A 68 -6.47 28.01 -48.62
N PRO A 69 -7.11 26.91 -48.17
CA PRO A 69 -6.63 25.57 -48.44
C PRO A 69 -6.73 25.27 -49.95
N PRO A 70 -5.74 24.55 -50.52
CA PRO A 70 -5.81 24.11 -51.91
C PRO A 70 -7.01 23.17 -52.12
N PRO A 71 -7.63 23.19 -53.31
CA PRO A 71 -8.85 22.42 -53.57
C PRO A 71 -8.59 20.91 -53.43
N PRO A 72 -9.54 20.16 -52.85
CA PRO A 72 -9.37 18.75 -52.57
C PRO A 72 -9.28 17.92 -53.87
N PRO A 73 -8.41 16.89 -53.91
CA PRO A 73 -8.34 15.96 -55.03
C PRO A 73 -9.64 15.13 -55.14
N PRO A 74 -10.05 14.74 -56.36
CA PRO A 74 -11.29 14.02 -56.58
C PRO A 74 -11.26 12.62 -55.92
N PRO A 75 -12.40 12.15 -55.37
CA PRO A 75 -12.46 10.90 -54.64
C PRO A 75 -12.26 9.68 -55.55
N PRO A 76 -11.57 8.63 -55.07
CA PRO A 76 -11.42 7.38 -55.81
C PRO A 76 -12.77 6.62 -55.89
N PRO A 77 -13.04 5.91 -56.99
CA PRO A 77 -14.27 5.12 -57.16
C PRO A 77 -14.28 3.92 -56.21
N ALA A 78 -15.46 3.62 -55.65
CA ALA A 78 -15.66 2.49 -54.74
C ALA A 78 -15.69 1.15 -55.51
N PRO A 79 -15.15 0.05 -54.95
CA PRO A 79 -15.23 -1.27 -55.57
C PRO A 79 -16.62 -1.90 -55.39
N GLU A 80 -17.07 -2.62 -56.40
CA GLU A 80 -18.31 -3.41 -56.43
C GLU A 80 -18.04 -4.84 -55.92
N VAL A 81 -19.04 -5.39 -55.21
CA VAL A 81 -19.23 -6.78 -54.77
C VAL A 81 -18.73 -7.13 -53.36
N ILE A 82 -19.70 -7.34 -52.47
CA ILE A 82 -19.57 -8.00 -51.15
C ILE A 82 -20.26 -9.36 -51.31
N GLU A 83 -19.50 -10.46 -51.26
CA GLU A 83 -20.08 -11.80 -51.15
C GLU A 83 -20.52 -12.03 -49.70
N VAL A 84 -21.82 -12.27 -49.52
CA VAL A 84 -22.42 -12.63 -48.23
C VAL A 84 -22.34 -14.15 -48.11
N VAL A 85 -21.54 -14.64 -47.17
CA VAL A 85 -21.49 -16.05 -46.77
C VAL A 85 -22.65 -16.30 -45.79
N GLU A 86 -23.44 -17.35 -46.02
CA GLU A 86 -24.52 -17.77 -45.10
C GLU A 86 -23.92 -18.55 -43.92
N ASP A 87 -23.98 -17.97 -42.71
CA ASP A 87 -23.59 -18.63 -41.46
C ASP A 87 -24.74 -19.54 -40.97
N GLU A 88 -24.74 -20.80 -41.41
CA GLU A 88 -25.54 -21.88 -40.79
C GLU A 88 -24.61 -22.96 -40.25
N GLU A 89 -24.03 -22.72 -39.06
CA GLU A 89 -23.56 -23.80 -38.19
C GLU A 89 -24.42 -23.80 -36.90
N GLU A 90 -25.24 -24.84 -36.73
CA GLU A 90 -25.93 -25.10 -35.48
C GLU A 90 -24.89 -25.49 -34.42
N VAL A 91 -24.59 -24.56 -33.52
CA VAL A 91 -23.72 -24.80 -32.36
C VAL A 91 -24.48 -25.72 -31.39
N GLU A 92 -24.04 -26.98 -31.26
CA GLU A 92 -24.54 -27.87 -30.22
C GLU A 92 -24.19 -27.30 -28.84
N GLU A 93 -25.19 -27.02 -28.01
CA GLU A 93 -25.01 -26.51 -26.65
C GLU A 93 -24.16 -27.51 -25.83
N THR A 94 -22.89 -27.18 -25.62
CA THR A 94 -22.04 -27.94 -24.71
C THR A 94 -22.51 -27.68 -23.27
N VAL A 95 -22.94 -28.74 -22.59
CA VAL A 95 -23.32 -28.70 -21.17
C VAL A 95 -22.13 -28.17 -20.37
N ILE A 96 -22.33 -27.03 -19.70
CA ILE A 96 -21.32 -26.42 -18.83
C ILE A 96 -21.18 -27.34 -17.61
N GLU A 97 -20.09 -28.11 -17.54
CA GLU A 97 -19.75 -28.88 -16.35
C GLU A 97 -19.32 -27.90 -15.25
N SER A 98 -20.08 -27.84 -14.18
CA SER A 98 -19.86 -26.93 -13.06
C SER A 98 -18.56 -27.27 -12.33
N THR A 99 -17.58 -26.35 -12.32
CA THR A 99 -16.35 -26.42 -11.53
C THR A 99 -16.62 -26.19 -10.02
N GLU A 100 -17.55 -26.92 -9.43
CA GLU A 100 -17.73 -26.91 -7.98
C GLU A 100 -16.71 -27.85 -7.33
N THR A 101 -15.72 -27.25 -6.68
CA THR A 101 -14.68 -27.95 -5.89
C THR A 101 -15.29 -28.45 -4.59
N ASN A 102 -15.05 -29.72 -4.22
CA ASN A 102 -15.53 -30.30 -2.96
C ASN A 102 -14.43 -30.15 -1.87
N GLU A 103 -14.80 -30.04 -0.59
CA GLU A 103 -13.88 -29.76 0.55
C GLU A 103 -12.74 -30.80 0.74
N GLU A 104 -12.75 -31.90 -0.02
CA GLU A 104 -11.72 -32.95 0.00
C GLU A 104 -10.64 -32.78 -1.10
N GLU A 105 -10.78 -31.81 -1.99
CA GLU A 105 -9.80 -31.55 -3.05
C GLU A 105 -8.61 -30.74 -2.50
N ILE A 106 -7.51 -31.46 -2.25
CA ILE A 106 -6.23 -30.89 -1.86
C ILE A 106 -5.59 -30.16 -3.04
N VAL A 107 -5.74 -28.83 -3.05
CA VAL A 107 -5.02 -27.92 -3.94
C VAL A 107 -3.53 -28.00 -3.61
N GLU A 108 -2.70 -28.38 -4.59
CA GLU A 108 -1.25 -28.43 -4.46
C GLU A 108 -0.72 -26.97 -4.42
N ILE A 109 -0.33 -26.52 -3.24
CA ILE A 109 0.19 -25.16 -3.02
C ILE A 109 1.59 -25.12 -3.62
N VAL A 110 1.72 -24.47 -4.76
CA VAL A 110 3.02 -24.12 -5.33
C VAL A 110 3.65 -23.08 -4.40
N GLU A 111 4.67 -23.49 -3.64
CA GLU A 111 5.53 -22.57 -2.90
C GLU A 111 6.26 -21.66 -3.90
N VAL A 112 5.75 -20.45 -4.07
CA VAL A 112 6.50 -19.37 -4.71
C VAL A 112 7.50 -18.89 -3.68
N GLU A 113 8.76 -19.28 -3.86
CA GLU A 113 9.89 -18.78 -3.09
C GLU A 113 10.05 -17.28 -3.43
N GLU A 114 9.55 -16.40 -2.55
CA GLU A 114 9.79 -14.95 -2.67
C GLU A 114 11.27 -14.69 -2.45
N GLU A 115 12.02 -14.59 -3.55
CA GLU A 115 13.40 -14.12 -3.57
C GLU A 115 13.39 -12.64 -3.20
N PHE A 116 13.67 -12.33 -1.93
CA PHE A 116 13.91 -10.97 -1.47
C PHE A 116 15.18 -10.45 -2.17
N GLU A 117 15.02 -9.68 -3.25
CA GLU A 117 16.12 -8.87 -3.77
C GLU A 117 16.55 -7.90 -2.68
N GLU A 118 17.72 -8.14 -2.07
CA GLU A 118 18.39 -7.19 -1.19
C GLU A 118 18.74 -5.95 -2.02
N VAL A 119 17.81 -4.99 -2.08
CA VAL A 119 18.05 -3.68 -2.68
C VAL A 119 19.07 -2.97 -1.79
N ASP A 120 20.34 -3.02 -2.18
CA ASP A 120 21.43 -2.30 -1.53
C ASP A 120 21.19 -0.79 -1.73
N VAL A 121 20.58 -0.17 -0.71
CA VAL A 121 20.34 1.27 -0.70
C VAL A 121 21.71 1.94 -0.54
N PRO A 122 22.19 2.71 -1.53
CA PRO A 122 23.49 3.34 -1.43
C PRO A 122 23.47 4.37 -0.30
N PHE A 123 24.18 4.07 0.79
CA PHE A 123 24.34 5.00 1.91
C PHE A 123 25.33 6.09 1.50
N ALA A 124 24.87 7.33 1.45
CA ALA A 124 25.78 8.47 1.34
C ALA A 124 26.39 8.74 2.72
N VAL A 125 27.72 8.58 2.85
CA VAL A 125 28.44 9.02 4.04
C VAL A 125 28.46 10.54 4.04
N ILE A 126 27.73 11.17 4.96
CA ILE A 126 27.70 12.62 5.09
C ILE A 126 28.96 13.07 5.86
N GLU A 127 29.89 13.73 5.16
CA GLU A 127 31.14 14.21 5.75
C GLU A 127 30.98 15.55 6.52
N ASP A 128 30.03 16.39 6.09
CA ASP A 128 29.83 17.74 6.61
C ASP A 128 28.63 17.80 7.57
N VAL A 129 28.81 18.44 8.73
CA VAL A 129 27.72 18.66 9.70
C VAL A 129 26.75 19.75 9.22
N PRO A 130 25.45 19.68 9.58
CA PRO A 130 24.49 20.69 9.18
C PRO A 130 24.85 22.08 9.74
N ILE A 131 24.39 23.14 9.09
CA ILE A 131 24.62 24.52 9.53
C ILE A 131 23.46 24.95 10.41
N PHE A 132 23.71 25.18 11.69
CA PHE A 132 22.71 25.66 12.63
C PHE A 132 22.52 27.19 12.51
N PRO A 133 21.29 27.73 12.66
CA PRO A 133 21.04 29.17 12.63
C PRO A 133 21.91 29.89 13.69
N GLY A 134 22.75 30.83 13.24
CA GLY A 134 23.75 31.53 14.07
C GLY A 134 25.19 31.04 13.89
N CYS A 135 25.40 29.87 13.27
CA CYS A 135 26.72 29.31 12.97
C CYS A 135 27.09 29.32 11.48
N GLU A 136 26.49 30.23 10.72
CA GLU A 136 26.77 30.42 9.28
C GLU A 136 28.19 30.97 9.03
N LYS A 137 28.74 31.71 10.00
CA LYS A 137 30.02 32.42 9.89
C LYS A 137 31.21 31.67 10.47
N VAL A 138 31.01 30.46 11.02
CA VAL A 138 32.10 29.64 11.57
C VAL A 138 32.64 28.66 10.53
N ASP A 139 33.96 28.46 10.59
CA ASP A 139 34.69 27.53 9.75
C ASP A 139 34.20 26.08 9.94
N LYS A 140 34.28 25.28 8.88
CA LYS A 140 33.74 23.91 8.83
C LYS A 140 34.18 23.03 10.00
N SER A 141 35.40 23.19 10.51
CA SER A 141 35.93 22.42 11.64
C SER A 141 35.29 22.75 12.99
N GLN A 142 34.78 23.97 13.16
CA GLN A 142 34.19 24.48 14.41
C GLN A 142 32.66 24.37 14.43
N ARG A 143 32.03 24.02 13.30
CA ARG A 143 30.58 23.83 13.22
C ARG A 143 30.05 22.72 14.12
N ARG A 144 30.92 21.77 14.53
CA ARG A 144 30.57 20.73 15.51
C ARG A 144 30.34 21.29 16.91
N ASP A 145 31.05 22.36 17.28
CA ASP A 145 30.93 22.98 18.61
C ASP A 145 29.59 23.73 18.76
N CYS A 146 28.94 24.08 17.64
CA CYS A 146 27.61 24.70 17.63
C CYS A 146 26.47 23.72 17.97
N PHE A 147 26.74 22.42 18.04
CA PHE A 147 25.76 21.39 18.43
C PHE A 147 25.80 21.04 19.93
N GLN A 148 26.66 21.71 20.70
CA GLN A 148 26.82 21.52 22.14
C GLN A 148 25.98 22.53 22.93
#